data_AF-A0A327YLF5-F1
#
_entry.id   AF-A0A327YLF5-F1
#
_cell.length_a   1.000
_cell.length_b   1.000
_cell.length_c   1.000
_cell.angle_alpha   90.00
_cell.angle_beta   90.00
_cell.angle_gamma   90.00
#
_symmetry.space_group_name_H-M   'P 1'
#
loop_
_entity.id
_entity.type
_entity.pdbx_description
1 polymer ?
#
loop_
_entity_poly.entity_id
_entity_poly.type
_entity_poly.pdbx_seq_one_letter_code
_entity_poly.pdbx_strand_id
1 'polypeptide(L)'
;MFVKGYLYKKEVEENKVESICRYVNCKTYPKSTQSVFRYYVDDKLYKTEYGGCPDNYDKMIGRYYVFHYSKIDPNKIIVDYKTEVKDTVKILNAGFTSEDLKYKY
;
A
#
# COMPACT_ATOMS: atom_id res chain seq x y z
N MET A 1 22.59 17.99 0.51
CA MET A 1 21.63 17.24 -0.35
C MET A 1 20.37 16.97 0.46
N PHE A 2 19.40 17.89 0.48
CA PHE A 2 18.15 17.74 1.26
C PHE A 2 16.88 18.00 0.43
N VAL A 3 17.03 18.21 -0.88
CA VAL A 3 15.95 18.73 -1.75
C VAL A 3 15.10 17.61 -2.37
N LYS A 4 15.70 16.44 -2.66
CA LYS A 4 15.02 15.36 -3.39
C LYS A 4 13.86 14.73 -2.62
N GLY A 5 14.01 14.50 -1.31
CA GLY A 5 12.94 13.91 -0.49
C GLY A 5 11.76 14.86 -0.24
N TYR A 6 12.04 16.16 -0.15
CA TYR A 6 11.01 17.19 0.05
C TYR A 6 10.15 17.36 -1.22
N LEU A 7 10.79 17.39 -2.39
CA LEU A 7 10.08 17.42 -3.68
C LEU A 7 9.21 16.16 -3.88
N TYR A 8 9.72 14.98 -3.53
CA TYR A 8 8.97 13.73 -3.64
C TYR A 8 7.71 13.71 -2.78
N LYS A 9 7.80 14.14 -1.51
CA LYS A 9 6.62 14.24 -0.63
C LYS A 9 5.63 15.28 -1.14
N LYS A 10 6.12 16.43 -1.59
CA LYS A 10 5.28 17.51 -2.11
C LYS A 10 4.53 17.11 -3.39
N GLU A 11 5.19 16.42 -4.31
CA GLU A 11 4.54 15.86 -5.51
C GLU A 11 3.46 14.83 -5.17
N VAL A 12 3.69 13.95 -4.20
CA VAL A 12 2.67 13.01 -3.72
C VAL A 12 1.54 13.77 -3.02
N GLU A 13 1.82 14.78 -2.21
CA GLU A 13 0.76 15.56 -1.53
C GLU A 13 -0.09 16.38 -2.50
N GLU A 14 0.49 16.92 -3.58
CA GLU A 14 -0.20 17.72 -4.59
C GLU A 14 -0.94 16.84 -5.62
N ASN A 15 -0.51 15.60 -5.85
CA ASN A 15 -1.11 14.67 -6.81
C ASN A 15 -1.52 13.31 -6.22
N LYS A 16 -1.80 13.26 -4.91
CA LYS A 16 -2.20 12.02 -4.23
C LYS A 16 -3.56 11.57 -4.71
N VAL A 17 -3.63 10.31 -5.09
CA VAL A 17 -4.90 9.59 -5.19
C VAL A 17 -4.97 8.65 -4.00
N GLU A 18 -6.07 8.75 -3.27
CA GLU A 18 -6.42 7.79 -2.24
C GLU A 18 -6.97 6.52 -2.90
N SER A 19 -6.46 5.37 -2.46
CA SER A 19 -7.02 4.07 -2.82
C SER A 19 -6.74 3.07 -1.69
N ILE A 20 -7.06 1.80 -1.91
CA ILE A 20 -6.90 0.73 -0.94
C ILE A 20 -5.81 -0.23 -1.40
N CYS A 21 -4.93 -0.59 -0.49
CA CYS A 21 -3.91 -1.60 -0.69
C CYS A 21 -4.12 -2.76 0.27
N ARG A 22 -3.64 -3.93 -0.13
CA ARG A 22 -3.58 -5.15 0.66
C ARG A 22 -2.15 -5.36 1.13
N TYR A 23 -1.97 -5.54 2.42
CA TYR A 23 -0.68 -5.96 2.98
C TYR A 23 -0.45 -7.44 2.65
N VAL A 24 0.63 -7.75 1.95
CA VAL A 24 0.88 -9.10 1.44
C VAL A 24 1.81 -9.86 2.36
N ASN A 25 2.98 -9.30 2.65
CA ASN A 25 3.96 -9.88 3.54
C ASN A 25 5.01 -8.85 3.95
N CYS A 26 5.81 -9.23 4.94
CA CYS A 26 7.07 -8.58 5.24
C CYS A 26 8.22 -9.35 4.58
N LYS A 27 9.08 -8.67 3.82
CA LYS A 27 10.36 -9.23 3.38
C LYS A 27 11.46 -8.85 4.35
N THR A 28 12.23 -9.84 4.77
CA THR A 28 13.42 -9.63 5.60
C THR A 28 14.66 -9.70 4.71
N TYR A 29 15.43 -8.62 4.70
CA TYR A 29 16.75 -8.52 4.10
C TYR A 29 17.82 -8.58 5.21
N PRO A 30 19.10 -8.86 4.90
CA PRO A 30 20.14 -9.06 5.93
C PRO A 30 20.33 -7.89 6.92
N LYS A 31 19.88 -6.67 6.56
CA LYS A 31 20.04 -5.46 7.37
C LYS A 31 18.77 -4.61 7.48
N SER A 32 17.65 -5.04 6.89
CA SER A 32 16.42 -4.25 6.86
C SER A 32 15.21 -5.13 6.60
N THR A 33 14.04 -4.61 6.90
CA THR A 33 12.77 -5.23 6.53
C THR A 33 12.02 -4.30 5.58
N GLN A 34 11.22 -4.87 4.68
CA GLN A 34 10.34 -4.09 3.82
C GLN A 34 8.94 -4.68 3.78
N SER A 35 7.94 -3.83 3.99
CA SER A 35 6.54 -4.21 3.84
C SER A 35 6.16 -4.26 2.38
N VAL A 36 5.49 -5.33 1.97
CA VAL A 36 5.06 -5.54 0.59
C VAL A 36 3.55 -5.36 0.49
N PHE A 37 3.14 -4.53 -0.44
CA PHE A 37 1.74 -4.21 -0.71
C PHE A 37 1.34 -4.63 -2.11
N ARG A 38 0.06 -4.97 -2.26
CA ARG A 38 -0.62 -5.13 -3.54
C ARG A 38 -1.79 -4.18 -3.63
N TYR A 39 -2.00 -3.57 -4.77
CA TYR A 39 -3.10 -2.64 -5.01
C TYR A 39 -3.41 -2.56 -6.50
N TYR A 40 -4.58 -2.06 -6.84
CA TYR A 40 -4.98 -1.83 -8.23
C TYR A 40 -4.97 -0.34 -8.55
N VAL A 41 -4.46 -0.02 -9.75
CA VAL A 41 -4.54 1.32 -10.35
C VAL A 41 -4.94 1.11 -11.81
N ASP A 42 -6.07 1.70 -12.22
CA ASP A 42 -6.62 1.54 -13.58
C ASP A 42 -6.70 0.07 -14.03
N ASP A 43 -7.33 -0.79 -13.20
CA ASP A 43 -7.48 -2.24 -13.40
C ASP A 43 -6.17 -3.05 -13.49
N LYS A 44 -5.01 -2.41 -13.30
CA LYS A 44 -3.71 -3.08 -13.26
C LYS A 44 -3.29 -3.35 -11.82
N LEU A 45 -2.88 -4.58 -11.55
CA LEU A 45 -2.31 -4.98 -10.27
C LEU A 45 -0.86 -4.50 -10.16
N TYR A 46 -0.59 -3.70 -9.13
CA TYR A 46 0.74 -3.27 -8.74
C TYR A 46 1.19 -4.01 -7.46
N LYS A 47 2.50 -4.20 -7.34
CA LYS A 47 3.13 -4.77 -6.16
C LYS A 47 4.36 -3.94 -5.81
N THR A 48 4.33 -3.31 -4.65
CA THR A 48 5.34 -2.31 -4.27
C THR A 48 5.81 -2.55 -2.84
N GLU A 49 7.08 -2.27 -2.59
CA GLU A 49 7.70 -2.34 -1.27
C GLU A 49 7.73 -0.93 -0.67
N TYR A 50 7.20 -0.75 0.54
CA TYR A 50 7.13 0.56 1.18
C TYR A 50 7.36 0.49 2.68
N GLY A 51 8.37 1.21 3.16
CA GLY A 51 8.67 1.32 4.58
C GLY A 51 9.18 0.03 5.22
N GLY A 52 9.59 0.14 6.47
CA GLY A 52 9.95 -1.02 7.30
C GLY A 52 8.72 -1.83 7.69
N CYS A 53 8.95 -3.09 8.04
CA CYS A 53 7.87 -3.91 8.58
C CYS A 53 7.51 -3.47 10.00
N PRO A 54 6.22 -3.30 10.30
CA PRO A 54 5.77 -3.02 11.66
C PRO A 54 5.96 -4.25 12.56
N ASP A 55 6.15 -4.07 13.86
CA ASP A 55 6.39 -5.16 14.82
C ASP A 55 5.31 -6.26 14.81
N ASN A 56 4.06 -5.91 14.47
CA ASN A 56 2.94 -6.84 14.38
C ASN A 56 2.57 -7.22 12.94
N TYR A 57 3.53 -7.17 12.00
CA TYR A 57 3.27 -7.40 10.57
C TYR A 57 2.51 -8.70 10.29
N ASP A 58 2.76 -9.75 11.07
CA ASP A 58 2.15 -11.07 10.89
C ASP A 58 0.61 -11.00 11.00
N LYS A 59 0.11 -10.19 11.93
CA LYS A 59 -1.34 -9.95 12.11
C LYS A 59 -1.93 -9.05 11.02
N MET A 60 -1.09 -8.31 10.30
CA MET A 60 -1.48 -7.36 9.24
C MET A 60 -1.53 -8.02 7.87
N ILE A 61 -0.91 -9.20 7.71
CA ILE A 61 -0.96 -9.98 6.47
C ILE A 61 -2.40 -10.24 6.05
N GLY A 62 -2.72 -9.91 4.80
CA GLY A 62 -4.04 -10.06 4.22
C GLY A 62 -5.03 -8.94 4.56
N ARG A 63 -4.67 -7.99 5.43
CA ARG A 63 -5.53 -6.83 5.75
C ARG A 63 -5.40 -5.73 4.70
N TYR A 64 -6.43 -4.87 4.67
CA TYR A 64 -6.52 -3.76 3.74
C TYR A 64 -6.32 -2.43 4.48
N TYR A 65 -5.61 -1.52 3.84
CA TYR A 65 -5.24 -0.22 4.39
C TYR A 65 -5.43 0.86 3.35
N VAL A 66 -5.71 2.08 3.82
CA VAL A 66 -5.69 3.26 2.96
C VAL A 66 -4.25 3.58 2.57
N PHE A 67 -4.03 3.86 1.30
CA PHE A 67 -2.77 4.39 0.81
C PHE A 67 -3.00 5.53 -0.17
N HIS A 68 -1.96 6.35 -0.31
CA HIS A 68 -1.89 7.39 -1.31
C HIS A 68 -0.80 7.06 -2.30
N TYR A 69 -1.09 7.19 -3.60
CA TYR A 69 -0.09 7.10 -4.66
C TYR A 69 -0.04 8.36 -5.49
N SER A 70 1.11 8.64 -6.12
CA SER A 70 1.23 9.74 -7.06
C SER A 70 0.58 9.39 -8.39
N LYS A 71 -0.27 10.27 -8.93
CA LYS A 71 -0.76 10.14 -10.32
C LYS A 71 0.36 10.10 -11.37
N ILE A 72 1.51 10.69 -11.06
CA ILE A 72 2.64 10.79 -11.98
C ILE A 72 3.45 9.49 -11.97
N ASP A 73 3.62 8.89 -10.80
CA ASP A 73 4.33 7.62 -10.63
C ASP A 73 3.60 6.73 -9.61
N PRO A 74 2.85 5.70 -10.08
CA PRO A 74 2.03 4.85 -9.21
C PRO A 74 2.85 3.93 -8.31
N ASN A 75 4.19 3.84 -8.46
CA ASN A 75 5.06 3.12 -7.53
C ASN A 75 5.43 3.97 -6.32
N LYS A 76 5.24 5.30 -6.40
CA LYS A 76 5.43 6.19 -5.25
C LYS A 76 4.19 6.16 -4.37
N ILE A 77 4.24 5.33 -3.32
CA ILE A 77 3.12 5.15 -2.40
C ILE A 77 3.45 5.62 -0.98
N ILE A 78 2.40 5.97 -0.22
CA ILE A 78 2.44 6.24 1.21
C ILE A 78 1.26 5.49 1.82
N VAL A 79 1.54 4.48 2.65
CA VAL A 79 0.51 3.66 3.31
C VAL A 79 0.23 4.18 4.72
N ASP A 80 -1.05 4.32 5.08
CA ASP A 80 -1.49 4.63 6.43
C ASP A 80 -1.87 3.35 7.18
N TYR A 81 -0.97 2.89 8.05
CA TYR A 81 -1.17 1.66 8.83
C TYR A 81 -2.21 1.80 9.96
N LYS A 82 -2.62 3.03 10.30
CA LYS A 82 -3.60 3.27 11.38
C LYS A 82 -5.03 3.09 10.89
N THR A 83 -5.25 3.32 9.59
CA THR A 83 -6.56 3.25 8.96
C THR A 83 -6.76 1.92 8.25
N GLU A 84 -7.13 0.89 9.01
CA GLU A 84 -7.53 -0.41 8.46
C GLU A 84 -8.91 -0.30 7.80
N VAL A 85 -9.01 -0.78 6.56
CA VAL A 85 -10.27 -0.84 5.81
C VAL A 85 -10.84 -2.25 5.93
N LYS A 86 -12.01 -2.35 6.57
CA LYS A 86 -12.80 -3.59 6.66
C LYS A 86 -14.01 -3.59 5.74
N ASP A 87 -14.32 -2.42 5.16
CA ASP A 87 -15.49 -2.23 4.32
C ASP A 87 -15.27 -2.91 2.97
N THR A 88 -16.03 -3.99 2.73
CA THR A 88 -15.91 -4.80 1.52
C THR A 88 -16.31 -4.02 0.28
N VAL A 89 -17.27 -3.09 0.36
CA VAL A 89 -17.69 -2.26 -0.78
C VAL A 89 -16.54 -1.35 -1.20
N LYS A 90 -15.85 -0.72 -0.24
CA LYS A 90 -14.66 0.09 -0.55
C LYS A 90 -13.55 -0.76 -1.17
N ILE A 91 -13.30 -1.95 -0.65
CA ILE A 91 -12.26 -2.85 -1.17
C ILE A 91 -12.57 -3.28 -2.61
N LEU A 92 -13.83 -3.64 -2.90
CA LEU A 92 -14.27 -4.00 -4.25
C LEU A 92 -14.18 -2.80 -5.21
N ASN A 93 -14.59 -1.61 -4.77
CA ASN A 93 -14.47 -0.38 -5.57
C ASN A 93 -13.00 0.00 -5.86
N ALA A 94 -12.06 -0.45 -5.04
CA ALA A 94 -10.63 -0.26 -5.28
C ALA A 94 -10.03 -1.26 -6.29
N GLY A 95 -10.84 -2.15 -6.88
CA GLY A 95 -10.42 -3.10 -7.92
C GLY A 95 -10.14 -4.51 -7.42
N PHE A 96 -10.29 -4.79 -6.12
CA PHE A 96 -10.17 -6.15 -5.61
C PHE A 96 -11.42 -6.97 -5.92
N THR A 97 -11.25 -8.28 -6.07
CA THR A 97 -12.37 -9.19 -6.34
C THR A 97 -12.93 -9.81 -5.05
N SER A 98 -14.13 -10.36 -5.15
CA SER A 98 -14.73 -11.17 -4.09
C SER A 98 -13.87 -12.40 -3.72
N GLU A 99 -13.01 -12.87 -4.62
CA GLU A 99 -12.08 -13.97 -4.40
C GLU A 99 -10.88 -13.52 -3.56
N ASP A 100 -10.37 -12.31 -3.79
CA ASP A 100 -9.30 -11.70 -2.98
C ASP A 100 -9.69 -11.55 -1.51
N LEU A 101 -10.97 -11.25 -1.26
CA LEU A 101 -11.56 -11.13 0.07
C LEU A 101 -11.66 -12.49 0.79
N LYS A 102 -11.84 -13.59 0.04
CA LYS A 102 -11.97 -14.94 0.58
C LYS A 102 -10.62 -15.61 0.84
N TYR A 103 -9.58 -15.19 0.13
CA TYR A 103 -8.22 -15.70 0.32
C TYR A 103 -7.63 -15.21 1.65
N LYS A 104 -7.93 -15.93 2.73
CA LYS A 104 -7.07 -16.04 3.91
C LYS A 104 -6.05 -17.13 3.61
N TYR A 105 -4.77 -16.81 3.79
CA TYR A 105 -3.68 -17.77 3.72
C TYR A 105 -4.01 -19.06 4.49
#